data_AF-A0A914UIS8-F1
#
_entry.id   AF-A0A914UIS8-F1
#
_cell.length_a   1.000
_cell.length_b   1.000
_cell.length_c   1.000
_cell.angle_alpha   90.00
_cell.angle_beta   90.00
_cell.angle_gamma   90.00
#
_symmetry.space_group_name_H-M   'P 1'
#
loop_
_entity.id
_entity.type
_entity.pdbx_description
1 polymer ?
#
loop_
_entity_poly.entity_id
_entity_poly.type
_entity_poly.pdbx_seq_one_letter_code
_entity_poly.pdbx_strand_id
1 'polypeptide(L)' 'MSHFTEADLKKIYDANDDDGNGIFDLAETKKAYAQLGEHAKKVDNFEAEFNKHAKDGHITFNEFKHFAVLH' A
#
# COMPACT_ATOMS: atom_id res chain seq x y z
N MET A 1 6.68 19.54 -4.02
CA MET A 1 5.94 18.28 -4.13
C MET A 1 6.08 17.57 -2.80
N SER A 2 4.99 17.41 -2.06
CA SER A 2 4.99 16.67 -0.80
C SER A 2 5.24 15.20 -1.13
N HIS A 3 6.50 14.77 -1.03
CA HIS A 3 6.86 13.36 -1.09
C HIS A 3 6.46 12.72 0.23
N PHE A 4 5.61 11.70 0.19
CA PHE A 4 5.49 10.77 1.31
C PHE A 4 6.87 10.19 1.58
N THR A 5 7.38 10.36 2.81
CA THR A 5 8.61 9.70 3.20
C THR A 5 8.33 8.23 3.51
N GLU A 6 9.36 7.40 3.55
CA GLU A 6 9.23 6.02 4.01
C GLU A 6 8.59 5.95 5.41
N ALA A 7 8.88 6.92 6.29
CA ALA A 7 8.27 6.99 7.61
C ALA A 7 6.76 7.28 7.56
N ASP A 8 6.31 8.11 6.62
CA ASP A 8 4.88 8.41 6.46
C ASP A 8 4.13 7.20 5.88
N LEU A 9 4.73 6.52 4.90
CA LEU A 9 4.20 5.27 4.36
C LEU A 9 4.15 4.19 5.44
N LYS A 10 5.17 4.11 6.30
CA LYS A 10 5.21 3.15 7.42
C LYS A 10 4.12 3.43 8.44
N LYS A 11 3.82 4.70 8.75
CA LYS A 11 2.70 5.06 9.63
C LYS A 11 1.35 4.66 9.05
N ILE A 12 1.13 4.91 7.76
CA ILE A 12 -0.10 4.48 7.08
C ILE A 12 -0.16 2.95 7.08
N TYR A 13 0.96 2.28 6.82
CA TYR A 13 1.03 0.83 6.84
C TYR A 13 0.63 0.28 8.23
N ASP A 14 1.30 0.74 9.28
CA ASP A 14 1.06 0.27 10.64
C ASP A 14 -0.33 0.62 11.16
N ALA A 15 -0.94 1.69 10.66
CA ALA A 15 -2.29 2.10 11.05
C ALA A 15 -3.41 1.32 10.35
N ASN A 16 -3.10 0.58 9.27
CA ASN A 16 -4.08 -0.21 8.51
C ASN A 16 -3.78 -1.72 8.52
N ASP A 17 -2.73 -2.16 9.22
CA ASP A 17 -2.44 -3.57 9.55
C ASP A 17 -3.40 -3.99 10.68
N ASP A 18 -4.65 -4.28 10.31
CA ASP A 18 -5.76 -4.40 11.26
C ASP A 18 -5.63 -5.69 12.11
N ASP A 19 -5.04 -6.74 11.53
CA ASP A 19 -4.80 -8.01 12.23
C ASP A 19 -3.40 -8.09 12.88
N GLY A 20 -2.51 -7.14 12.59
CA GLY A 20 -1.18 -7.02 13.17
C GLY A 20 -0.21 -8.11 12.73
N ASN A 21 -0.46 -8.72 11.57
CA ASN A 21 0.36 -9.81 11.03
C ASN A 21 1.64 -9.29 10.33
N GLY A 22 1.77 -7.97 10.11
CA GLY A 22 2.90 -7.32 9.45
C GLY A 22 2.87 -7.38 7.92
N ILE A 23 1.79 -7.86 7.30
CA ILE A 23 1.54 -8.00 5.86
C ILE A 23 0.14 -7.46 5.52
N PHE A 24 -0.01 -6.79 4.39
CA PHE A 24 -1.33 -6.34 3.96
C PHE A 24 -2.02 -7.35 3.07
N ASP A 25 -3.25 -7.68 3.41
CA ASP A 25 -4.19 -8.25 2.45
C ASP A 25 -4.72 -7.19 1.46
N LEU A 26 -5.59 -7.63 0.54
CA LEU A 26 -6.20 -6.75 -0.45
C LEU A 26 -7.03 -5.60 0.19
N ALA A 27 -7.74 -5.89 1.28
CA ALA A 27 -8.62 -4.93 1.94
C ALA A 27 -7.80 -3.87 2.71
N GLU A 28 -6.77 -4.30 3.43
CA GLU A 28 -5.83 -3.44 4.16
C GLU A 28 -5.06 -2.55 3.19
N THR A 29 -4.55 -3.13 2.09
CA THR A 29 -3.89 -2.37 1.03
C THR A 29 -4.82 -1.32 0.44
N LYS A 30 -6.10 -1.67 0.20
CA LYS A 30 -7.07 -0.75 -0.39
C LYS A 30 -7.39 0.41 0.55
N LYS A 31 -7.50 0.17 1.86
CA LYS A 31 -7.68 1.22 2.87
C LYS A 31 -6.48 2.15 2.92
N ALA A 32 -5.28 1.59 3.03
CA ALA A 32 -4.03 2.36 3.07
C ALA A 32 -3.82 3.19 1.79
N TYR A 33 -4.10 2.61 0.63
CA TYR A 33 -4.03 3.30 -0.66
C TYR A 33 -5.04 4.45 -0.74
N ALA A 34 -6.26 4.28 -0.22
CA ALA A 34 -7.25 5.36 -0.17
C ALA A 34 -6.80 6.54 0.71
N GLN A 35 -6.05 6.29 1.79
CA GLN A 35 -5.51 7.35 2.66
C GLN A 35 -4.44 8.20 1.98
N LEU A 36 -3.74 7.65 0.98
CA LEU A 36 -2.78 8.41 0.17
C LEU A 36 -3.47 9.41 -0.77
N GLY A 37 -4.75 9.18 -1.10
CA GLY A 37 -5.56 10.09 -1.90
C GLY A 37 -4.91 10.44 -3.24
N GLU A 38 -4.74 11.74 -3.52
CA GLU A 38 -4.14 12.23 -4.76
C GLU A 38 -2.64 11.90 -4.92
N HIS A 39 -1.97 11.51 -3.84
CA HIS A 39 -0.57 11.11 -3.86
C HIS A 39 -0.38 9.64 -4.24
N ALA A 40 -1.46 8.85 -4.24
CA ALA A 40 -1.40 7.46 -4.64
C ALA A 40 -1.07 7.33 -6.13
N LYS A 41 -0.21 6.37 -6.48
CA LYS A 41 0.08 6.03 -7.88
C LYS A 41 -1.23 5.66 -8.56
N LYS A 42 -1.67 6.43 -9.55
CA LYS A 42 -2.89 6.12 -10.32
C LYS A 42 -2.75 4.76 -11.01
N VAL A 43 -3.64 3.85 -10.67
CA VAL A 43 -3.76 2.52 -11.27
C VAL A 43 -5.14 2.35 -11.88
N ASP A 44 -5.21 1.82 -13.10
CA ASP A 44 -6.48 1.59 -13.80
C ASP A 44 -7.25 0.40 -13.20
N ASN A 45 -6.52 -0.62 -12.75
CA ASN A 45 -7.07 -1.78 -12.06
C ASN A 45 -6.23 -2.09 -10.82
N PHE A 46 -6.75 -1.66 -9.67
CA PHE A 46 -6.11 -1.84 -8.37
C PHE A 46 -5.85 -3.30 -8.05
N GLU A 47 -6.81 -4.19 -8.25
CA GLU A 47 -6.68 -5.61 -7.93
C GLU A 47 -5.65 -6.31 -8.82
N ALA A 48 -5.62 -5.95 -10.11
CA ALA A 48 -4.61 -6.48 -11.03
C ALA A 48 -3.20 -6.02 -10.65
N GLU A 49 -3.02 -4.76 -10.27
CA GLU A 49 -1.72 -4.25 -9.80
C GLU A 49 -1.35 -4.85 -8.43
N PHE A 50 -2.30 -4.97 -7.50
CA PHE A 50 -2.09 -5.67 -6.24
C PHE A 50 -1.60 -7.10 -6.48
N ASN A 51 -2.29 -7.88 -7.31
CA ASN A 51 -1.93 -9.27 -7.59
C ASN A 51 -0.57 -9.44 -8.29
N LYS A 52 -0.01 -8.40 -8.92
CA LYS A 52 1.36 -8.44 -9.47
C LYS A 52 2.43 -8.36 -8.38
N HIS A 53 2.12 -7.67 -7.29
CA HIS A 53 3.03 -7.47 -6.16
C HIS A 53 2.72 -8.41 -5.00
N ALA A 54 1.49 -8.87 -4.87
CA ALA A 54 1.03 -9.75 -3.83
C ALA A 54 1.60 -11.15 -4.04
N LYS A 55 2.19 -11.67 -2.97
CA LYS A 55 2.61 -13.05 -2.86
C LYS A 55 1.66 -13.77 -1.93
N ASP A 56 1.03 -14.84 -2.41
CA ASP A 56 0.07 -15.63 -1.65
C ASP A 56 -1.14 -14.82 -1.11
N GLY A 57 -1.51 -13.73 -1.82
CA GLY A 57 -2.65 -12.88 -1.45
C GLY A 57 -2.31 -11.72 -0.51
N HIS A 58 -1.02 -11.54 -0.18
CA HIS A 58 -0.57 -10.49 0.73
C HIS A 58 0.63 -9.73 0.17
N ILE A 59 0.83 -8.48 0.59
CA ILE A 59 2.01 -7.67 0.30
C ILE A 59 2.72 -7.26 1.58
N THR A 60 4.04 -7.21 1.53
CA THR A 60 4.87 -6.64 2.58
C THR A 60 4.90 -5.12 2.48
N PHE A 61 5.38 -4.46 3.55
CA PHE A 61 5.63 -3.01 3.53
C PHE A 61 6.53 -2.59 2.36
N ASN A 62 7.52 -3.41 2.00
CA ASN A 62 8.41 -3.07 0.90
C ASN A 62 7.66 -3.08 -0.45
N GLU A 63 6.82 -4.08 -0.69
CA GLU A 63 5.96 -4.15 -1.87
C GLU A 63 4.93 -3.02 -1.90
N PHE A 64 4.34 -2.68 -0.74
CA PHE A 64 3.43 -1.53 -0.61
C PHE A 64 4.09 -0.22 -1.04
N LYS A 65 5.35 0.05 -0.66
CA LYS A 65 6.05 1.27 -1.09
C LYS A 65 6.15 1.39 -2.62
N HIS A 66 6.48 0.28 -3.30
CA HIS A 66 6.59 0.25 -4.76
C HIS A 66 5.24 0.34 -5.46
N PHE A 67 4.20 -0.19 -4.81
CA PHE A 67 2.84 -0.19 -5.30
C PHE A 67 2.16 1.18 -5.14
N ALA A 68 2.28 1.79 -3.97
CA ALA A 68 1.38 2.85 -3.52
C ALA A 68 1.81 4.25 -3.95
N VAL A 69 3.11 4.48 -4.20
CA VAL A 69 3.65 5.78 -4.64
C VAL A 69 4.59 5.61 -5.84
N LEU A 70 4.63 6.64 -6.69
CA LEU A 70 5.64 6.73 -7.76
C LEU A 70 6.97 7.16 -7.13
N HIS A 71 8.01 6.34 -7.32
CA HIS A 71 9.39 6.64 -6.95
C HIS A 71 10.08 7.49 -8.03
#